data_AF-A0A7X3JZW3-F1
#
_entry.id   AF-A0A7X3JZW3-F1
#
_cell.length_a   1.000
_cell.length_b   1.000
_cell.length_c   1.000
_cell.angle_alpha   90.00
_cell.angle_beta   90.00
_cell.angle_gamma   90.00
#
_symmetry.space_group_name_H-M   'P 1'
#
loop_
_entity.id
_entity.type
_entity.pdbx_description
1 polymer ?
#
loop_
_entity_poly.entity_id
_entity_poly.type
_entity_poly.pdbx_seq_one_letter_code
_entity_poly.pdbx_strand_id
1 'polypeptide(L)'
;MGYTGLDIDGNVTLRTETLGGVTLVSGDVTLSADQAKAGRIEVTTGHATNAVIVPKVAGKMYIVKNNDGTLVASIKVAGGTVVSVAAGKTAIVQVNGAGTQVERVTPDA
;
A
#
# COMPACT_ATOMS: atom_id res chain seq x y z
N MET A 1 -6.95 35.59 20.92
CA MET A 1 -7.75 36.18 19.83
C MET A 1 -7.55 35.29 18.63
N GLY A 2 -8.44 34.31 18.41
CA GLY A 2 -8.34 33.41 17.25
C GLY A 2 -8.87 34.10 16.01
N TYR A 3 -8.25 33.83 14.86
CA TYR A 3 -8.78 34.30 13.58
C TYR A 3 -9.89 33.36 13.12
N THR A 4 -11.08 33.90 12.87
CA THR A 4 -12.16 33.17 12.21
C THR A 4 -12.22 33.63 10.75
N GLY A 5 -11.98 32.71 9.81
CA GLY A 5 -12.01 32.99 8.36
C GLY A 5 -10.64 33.13 7.70
N LEU A 6 -9.67 32.27 8.03
CA LEU A 6 -8.43 32.17 7.25
C LEU A 6 -8.74 31.46 5.93
N ASP A 7 -8.87 32.24 4.87
CA ASP A 7 -8.88 31.77 3.49
C ASP A 7 -7.49 32.00 2.90
N ILE A 8 -6.80 30.93 2.50
CA ILE A 8 -5.42 31.01 2.01
C ILE A 8 -5.36 30.37 0.63
N ASP A 9 -5.43 31.21 -0.39
CA ASP A 9 -5.15 30.82 -1.77
C ASP A 9 -3.66 30.98 -2.06
N GLY A 10 -2.94 29.85 -2.10
CA GLY A 10 -1.52 29.80 -2.48
C GLY A 10 -0.73 28.66 -1.84
N ASN A 11 0.57 28.59 -2.12
CA ASN A 11 1.48 27.61 -1.52
C ASN A 11 1.88 28.06 -0.10
N VAL A 12 1.38 27.37 0.93
CA VAL A 12 1.63 27.72 2.33
C VAL A 12 2.92 27.09 2.85
N THR A 13 3.83 27.91 3.38
CA THR A 13 4.94 27.40 4.21
C THR A 13 4.52 27.46 5.67
N LEU A 14 3.97 26.36 6.18
CA LEU A 14 3.63 26.22 7.60
C LEU A 14 4.93 26.23 8.42
N ARG A 15 5.13 27.25 9.24
CA ARG A 15 6.19 27.23 10.26
C ARG A 15 5.68 26.43 11.45
N THR A 16 6.21 25.21 11.58
CA THR A 16 5.91 24.27 12.67
C THR A 16 6.30 24.89 14.00
N GLU A 17 5.33 25.24 14.84
CA GLU A 17 5.58 25.27 16.28
C GLU A 17 4.75 24.25 17.05
N THR A 18 3.55 23.86 16.62
CA THR A 18 2.97 22.56 16.99
C THR A 18 1.86 22.18 16.00
N LEU A 19 2.06 21.14 15.18
CA LEU A 19 0.94 20.44 14.53
C LEU A 19 0.32 19.50 15.57
N GLY A 20 -0.45 20.07 16.50
CA GLY A 20 -1.19 19.28 17.50
C GLY A 20 -2.41 18.63 16.84
N GLY A 21 -2.40 17.30 16.69
CA GLY A 21 -3.55 16.53 16.22
C GLY A 21 -3.55 16.09 14.75
N VAL A 22 -2.43 16.22 14.03
CA VAL A 22 -2.31 15.61 12.69
C VAL A 22 -1.94 14.14 12.85
N THR A 23 -2.95 13.27 12.85
CA THR A 23 -2.75 11.83 12.67
C THR A 23 -2.38 11.60 11.20
N LEU A 24 -1.09 11.45 10.90
CA LEU A 24 -0.64 10.92 9.62
C LEU A 24 -0.96 9.43 9.59
N VAL A 25 -2.20 9.08 9.22
CA VAL A 25 -2.53 7.70 8.89
C VAL A 25 -1.60 7.35 7.72
N SER A 26 -0.73 6.36 7.89
CA SER A 26 0.05 5.88 6.75
C SER A 26 -0.94 5.60 5.63
N GLY A 27 -0.65 6.03 4.41
CA GLY A 27 -1.45 5.74 3.22
C GLY A 27 -0.96 4.45 2.55
N ASP A 28 -1.79 3.87 1.69
CA ASP A 28 -1.34 2.78 0.81
C ASP A 28 -0.03 3.17 0.10
N VAL A 29 0.88 2.21 -0.07
CA VAL A 29 2.20 2.46 -0.65
C VAL A 29 2.19 2.00 -2.09
N THR A 30 2.31 2.93 -3.04
CA THR A 30 2.37 2.60 -4.47
C THR A 30 3.79 2.30 -4.90
N LEU A 31 4.00 1.16 -5.57
CA LEU A 31 5.30 0.84 -6.15
C LEU A 31 5.66 1.84 -7.25
N SER A 32 6.89 2.34 -7.20
CA SER A 32 7.48 3.06 -8.33
C SER A 32 7.60 2.16 -9.56
N ALA A 33 7.78 2.79 -10.73
CA ALA A 33 7.96 2.08 -12.00
C ALA A 33 9.13 1.08 -11.96
N ASP A 34 10.21 1.40 -11.26
CA ASP A 34 11.37 0.50 -11.14
C ASP A 34 11.12 -0.64 -10.15
N GLN A 35 10.48 -0.36 -9.01
CA GLN A 35 10.10 -1.40 -8.05
C GLN A 35 9.11 -2.40 -8.66
N ALA A 36 8.18 -1.94 -9.50
CA ALA A 36 7.20 -2.80 -10.15
C ALA A 36 7.79 -3.79 -11.16
N LYS A 37 9.03 -3.56 -11.61
CA LYS A 37 9.74 -4.54 -12.46
C LYS A 37 10.09 -5.80 -11.67
N ALA A 38 10.34 -5.67 -10.37
CA ALA A 38 10.68 -6.78 -9.50
C ALA A 38 9.59 -7.85 -9.49
N GLY A 39 9.99 -9.12 -9.50
CA GLY A 39 9.08 -10.26 -9.39
C GLY A 39 8.77 -10.66 -7.94
N ARG A 40 9.52 -10.12 -6.96
CA ARG A 40 9.39 -10.43 -5.54
C ARG A 40 9.21 -9.16 -4.73
N ILE A 41 8.24 -9.20 -3.83
CA ILE A 41 7.94 -8.15 -2.85
C ILE A 41 8.14 -8.77 -1.47
N GLU A 42 8.97 -8.15 -0.66
CA GLU A 42 9.24 -8.58 0.70
C GLU A 42 8.73 -7.52 1.67
N VAL A 43 7.77 -7.92 2.51
CA VAL A 43 7.19 -7.08 3.53
C VAL A 43 7.86 -7.44 4.85
N THR A 44 8.79 -6.60 5.30
CA THR A 44 9.54 -6.78 6.56
C THR A 44 8.98 -5.95 7.70
N THR A 45 8.05 -5.05 7.39
CA THR A 45 7.37 -4.19 8.35
C THR A 45 5.90 -4.27 7.98
N GLY A 46 5.11 -4.87 8.85
CA GLY A 46 3.69 -5.08 8.64
C GLY A 46 2.90 -3.78 8.83
N HIS A 47 1.78 -3.68 8.11
CA HIS A 47 0.86 -2.56 8.22
C HIS A 47 -0.56 -3.10 8.27
N ALA A 48 -1.26 -2.93 9.40
CA ALA A 48 -2.58 -3.51 9.60
C ALA A 48 -3.67 -2.88 8.70
N THR A 49 -3.46 -1.64 8.26
CA THR A 49 -4.46 -0.80 7.57
C THR A 49 -4.09 -0.43 6.14
N ASN A 50 -2.91 -0.85 5.66
CA ASN A 50 -2.32 -0.36 4.42
C ASN A 50 -2.00 -1.49 3.47
N ALA A 51 -2.14 -1.21 2.17
CA ALA A 51 -1.74 -2.13 1.12
C ALA A 51 -0.57 -1.61 0.30
N VAL A 52 0.21 -2.55 -0.25
CA VAL A 52 1.11 -2.29 -1.37
C VAL A 52 0.26 -2.22 -2.64
N ILE A 53 0.36 -1.11 -3.38
CA ILE A 53 -0.30 -0.92 -4.67
C ILE A 53 0.67 -1.29 -5.79
N VAL A 54 0.34 -2.37 -6.50
CA VAL A 54 1.06 -2.77 -7.72
C VAL A 54 0.43 -2.15 -8.97
N PRO A 55 1.18 -1.95 -10.05
CA PRO A 55 0.62 -1.46 -11.31
C PRO A 55 -0.40 -2.40 -11.94
N LYS A 56 -1.33 -1.82 -12.70
CA LYS A 56 -2.38 -2.50 -13.47
C LYS A 56 -1.84 -3.16 -14.75
N VAL A 57 -0.77 -3.95 -14.62
CA VAL A 57 -0.18 -4.69 -15.74
C VAL A 57 -0.79 -6.08 -15.76
N ALA A 58 -1.75 -6.30 -16.66
CA ALA A 58 -2.46 -7.56 -16.79
C ALA A 58 -1.49 -8.74 -16.93
N GLY A 59 -1.77 -9.82 -16.20
CA GLY A 59 -0.98 -11.05 -16.19
C GLY A 59 0.31 -10.98 -15.36
N LYS A 60 0.71 -9.81 -14.85
CA LYS A 60 1.95 -9.66 -14.07
C LYS A 60 1.86 -10.45 -12.76
N MET A 61 2.87 -11.28 -12.54
CA MET A 61 3.01 -12.12 -11.34
C MET A 61 3.92 -11.46 -10.31
N TYR A 62 3.58 -11.62 -9.04
CA TYR A 62 4.41 -11.23 -7.90
C TYR A 62 4.47 -12.34 -6.86
N ILE A 63 5.67 -12.59 -6.33
CA ILE A 63 5.90 -13.40 -5.15
C ILE A 63 5.90 -12.46 -3.96
N VAL A 64 4.90 -12.58 -3.09
CA VAL A 64 4.76 -11.73 -1.90
C VAL A 64 5.16 -12.54 -0.69
N LYS A 65 6.28 -12.15 -0.07
CA LYS A 65 6.78 -12.73 1.17
C LYS A 65 6.46 -11.79 2.32
N ASN A 66 5.59 -12.20 3.22
CA ASN A 66 5.36 -11.49 4.46
C ASN A 66 6.31 -12.03 5.53
N ASN A 67 7.40 -11.30 5.77
CA ASN A 67 8.36 -11.60 6.84
C ASN A 67 8.00 -10.91 8.15
N ASP A 68 6.92 -10.11 8.18
CA ASP A 68 6.43 -9.61 9.44
C ASP A 68 5.93 -10.77 10.32
N GLY A 69 6.25 -10.68 11.61
CA GLY A 69 5.99 -11.75 12.57
C GLY A 69 4.57 -11.76 13.13
N THR A 70 3.78 -10.69 12.93
CA THR A 70 2.49 -10.53 13.62
C THR A 70 1.38 -10.01 12.73
N LEU A 71 1.68 -9.17 11.75
CA LEU A 71 0.71 -8.49 10.92
C LEU A 71 0.59 -9.09 9.53
N VAL A 72 -0.62 -8.97 8.97
CA VAL A 72 -0.92 -9.33 7.59
C VAL A 72 -0.30 -8.29 6.64
N ALA A 73 0.23 -8.77 5.51
CA ALA A 73 0.60 -7.92 4.40
C ALA A 73 -0.55 -7.84 3.40
N SER A 74 -0.96 -6.64 3.02
CA SER A 74 -2.02 -6.43 2.03
C SER A 74 -1.42 -5.98 0.70
N ILE A 75 -1.92 -6.53 -0.41
CA ILE A 75 -1.52 -6.16 -1.77
C ILE A 75 -2.76 -5.99 -2.66
N LYS A 76 -2.77 -4.96 -3.50
CA LYS A 76 -3.85 -4.71 -4.46
C LYS A 76 -3.36 -3.90 -5.66
N VAL A 77 -4.22 -3.72 -6.66
CA VAL A 77 -4.10 -2.61 -7.62
C VAL A 77 -4.93 -1.42 -7.14
N ALA A 78 -4.66 -0.22 -7.66
CA ALA A 78 -5.40 0.98 -7.28
C ALA A 78 -6.91 0.83 -7.57
N GLY A 79 -7.75 1.00 -6.53
CA GLY A 79 -9.20 0.82 -6.58
C GLY A 79 -9.68 -0.63 -6.64
N GLY A 80 -8.76 -1.61 -6.57
CA GLY A 80 -9.09 -3.03 -6.54
C GLY A 80 -9.25 -3.57 -5.13
N THR A 81 -9.63 -4.84 -5.05
CA THR A 81 -9.77 -5.59 -3.80
C THR A 81 -8.41 -5.97 -3.22
N VAL A 82 -8.32 -5.99 -1.89
CA VAL A 82 -7.11 -6.43 -1.16
C VAL A 82 -6.97 -7.94 -1.21
N VAL A 83 -5.77 -8.40 -1.55
CA VAL A 83 -5.28 -9.73 -1.25
C VAL A 83 -4.39 -9.65 -0.01
N SER A 84 -4.75 -10.40 1.02
CA SER A 84 -4.01 -10.48 2.27
C SER A 84 -3.02 -11.64 2.24
N VAL A 85 -1.85 -11.51 2.84
CA VAL A 85 -0.85 -12.57 3.07
C VAL A 85 -0.54 -12.63 4.57
N ALA A 86 -0.84 -13.75 5.20
CA ALA A 86 -0.68 -13.92 6.64
C ALA A 86 0.79 -13.76 7.10
N ALA A 87 0.99 -13.41 8.36
CA ALA A 87 2.31 -13.23 8.97
C ALA A 87 3.19 -14.47 8.77
N GLY A 88 4.46 -14.26 8.40
CA GLY A 88 5.42 -15.32 8.12
C GLY A 88 5.13 -16.18 6.88
N LYS A 89 4.10 -15.88 6.08
CA LYS A 89 3.71 -16.67 4.90
C LYS A 89 4.21 -16.06 3.60
N THR A 90 4.22 -16.89 2.55
CA THR A 90 4.48 -16.46 1.17
C THR A 90 3.29 -16.82 0.31
N ALA A 91 2.88 -15.90 -0.56
CA ALA A 91 1.87 -16.14 -1.57
C ALA A 91 2.37 -15.75 -2.95
N ILE A 92 1.93 -16.47 -3.98
CA ILE A 92 2.08 -16.03 -5.36
C ILE A 92 0.75 -15.39 -5.77
N VAL A 93 0.84 -14.17 -6.29
CA VAL A 93 -0.32 -13.41 -6.74
C VAL A 93 -0.13 -12.94 -8.17
N GLN A 94 -1.24 -12.71 -8.86
CA GLN A 94 -1.27 -12.24 -10.23
C GLN A 94 -2.20 -11.03 -10.36
N VAL A 95 -1.80 -10.04 -11.14
CA VAL A 95 -2.75 -9.05 -11.65
C VAL A 95 -3.57 -9.73 -12.75
N ASN A 96 -4.89 -9.81 -12.58
CA ASN A 96 -5.75 -10.56 -13.47
C ASN A 96 -5.70 -10.08 -14.93
N GLY A 97 -6.29 -10.85 -15.85
CA GLY A 97 -6.25 -10.55 -17.28
C GLY A 97 -6.85 -9.18 -17.67
N ALA A 98 -7.71 -8.61 -16.82
CA ALA A 98 -8.30 -7.28 -17.02
C ALA A 98 -7.47 -6.13 -16.41
N GLY A 99 -6.43 -6.42 -15.62
CA GLY A 99 -5.66 -5.38 -14.93
C GLY A 99 -6.40 -4.71 -13.77
N THR A 100 -7.53 -5.24 -13.33
CA THR A 100 -8.44 -4.57 -12.38
C THR A 100 -8.32 -5.10 -10.95
N GLN A 101 -7.81 -6.31 -10.78
CA GLN A 101 -7.67 -6.95 -9.47
C GLN A 101 -6.37 -7.73 -9.35
N VAL A 102 -5.94 -7.95 -8.11
CA VAL A 102 -4.92 -8.94 -7.78
C VAL A 102 -5.65 -10.19 -7.29
N GLU A 103 -5.21 -11.35 -7.76
CA GLU A 103 -5.78 -12.66 -7.44
C GLU A 103 -4.66 -13.56 -6.90
N ARG A 104 -4.98 -14.42 -5.93
CA ARG A 104 -4.04 -15.45 -5.44
C ARG A 104 -3.96 -16.58 -6.45
N VAL A 105 -2.74 -17.05 -6.68
CA VAL A 105 -2.46 -18.22 -7.54
C VAL A 105 -2.12 -19.45 -6.70
N THR A 106 -1.73 -19.24 -5.44
CA THR A 106 -1.54 -20.31 -4.44
C THR A 106 -2.77 -20.42 -3.54
N PRO A 107 -3.11 -21.63 -3.05
CA PRO A 107 -4.13 -21.82 -2.02
C PRO A 107 -3.89 -20.96 -0.77
N ASP A 108 -4.93 -20.80 0.04
CA ASP A 108 -4.82 -20.14 1.35
C ASP A 108 -3.83 -20.91 2.25
N ALA A 109 -2.99 -20.15 2.97
CA ALA A 109 -1.91 -20.65 3.81
C ALA A 109 -1.96 -20.00 5.20
#